data_AF-A0A935TBI0-F1
#
_entry.id   AF-A0A935TBI0-F1
#
_cell.length_a   1.000
_cell.length_b   1.000
_cell.length_c   1.000
_cell.angle_alpha   90.00
_cell.angle_beta   90.00
_cell.angle_gamma   90.00
#
_symmetry.space_group_name_H-M   'P 1'
#
loop_
_entity.id
_entity.type
_entity.pdbx_description
1 polymer ?
#
loop_
_entity_poly.entity_id
_entity_poly.type
_entity_poly.pdbx_seq_one_letter_code
_entity_poly.pdbx_strand_id
1 'polypeptide(L)'
;MAFSGGLFDAYNTLEFFSGMTSVGTITGTDVSASANGDQGANGTYYVNINSDVSFDKVVASSSRFAFEFDNVAYHTEALTVPEPVSMALLSLGLIGVGFTRRKPAA
;
A
#
# COMPACT_ATOMS: atom_id res chain seq x y z
N MET A 1 0.03 -3.84 0.89
CA MET A 1 0.70 -4.75 -0.06
C MET A 1 -0.16 -4.80 -1.30
N ALA A 2 0.38 -4.45 -2.47
CA ALA A 2 -0.35 -4.51 -3.73
C ALA A 2 -0.01 -5.81 -4.46
N PHE A 3 -1.02 -6.49 -4.98
CA PHE A 3 -0.86 -7.70 -5.78
C PHE A 3 -1.37 -7.40 -7.20
N SER A 4 -0.48 -7.33 -8.19
CA SER A 4 -0.89 -7.22 -9.59
C SER A 4 -1.14 -8.62 -10.17
N GLY A 5 -2.31 -8.81 -10.76
CA GLY A 5 -2.64 -9.86 -11.74
C GLY A 5 -2.69 -11.31 -11.24
N GLY A 6 -1.75 -11.75 -10.41
CA GLY A 6 -1.57 -13.17 -10.12
C GLY A 6 -2.38 -13.73 -8.95
N LEU A 7 -3.15 -12.94 -8.20
CA LEU A 7 -3.84 -13.47 -7.01
C LEU A 7 -5.17 -14.17 -7.34
N PHE A 8 -5.84 -13.74 -8.40
CA PHE A 8 -7.28 -13.97 -8.61
C PHE A 8 -7.60 -15.36 -9.19
N ASP A 9 -6.60 -16.09 -9.67
CA ASP A 9 -6.82 -17.45 -10.12
C ASP A 9 -6.88 -18.43 -8.94
N ALA A 10 -7.75 -19.43 -9.04
CA ALA A 10 -7.97 -20.45 -8.01
C ALA A 10 -6.73 -21.29 -7.65
N TYR A 11 -5.67 -21.23 -8.46
CA TYR A 11 -4.42 -21.93 -8.21
C TYR A 11 -3.42 -21.12 -7.37
N ASN A 12 -3.83 -19.96 -6.86
CA ASN A 12 -3.02 -19.07 -6.03
C ASN A 12 -3.57 -18.97 -4.61
N THR A 13 -2.66 -19.00 -3.64
CA THR A 13 -2.99 -18.98 -2.22
C THR A 13 -2.06 -18.05 -1.45
N LEU A 14 -2.63 -17.24 -0.57
CA LEU A 14 -1.94 -16.57 0.53
C LEU A 14 -2.32 -17.24 1.84
N GLU A 15 -1.33 -17.72 2.57
CA GLU A 15 -1.52 -18.30 3.89
C GLU A 15 -0.82 -17.45 4.95
N PHE A 16 -1.55 -17.12 6.01
CA PHE A 16 -1.12 -16.25 7.10
C PHE A 16 -0.78 -17.09 8.30
N PHE A 17 0.33 -16.78 8.96
CA PHE A 17 0.82 -17.53 10.12
C PHE A 17 1.10 -16.62 11.31
N SER A 18 0.91 -17.18 12.51
CA SER A 18 1.49 -16.68 13.75
C SER A 18 2.43 -17.77 14.28
N GLY A 19 3.74 -17.52 14.17
CA GLY A 19 4.78 -18.52 14.36
C GLY A 19 4.64 -19.68 13.37
N MET A 20 4.31 -20.87 13.89
CA MET A 20 4.12 -22.10 13.10
C MET A 20 2.65 -22.39 12.78
N THR A 21 1.72 -21.63 13.35
CA THR A 21 0.28 -21.90 13.24
C THR A 21 -0.30 -21.10 12.10
N SER A 22 -1.00 -21.77 11.18
CA SER A 22 -1.81 -21.10 10.16
C SER A 22 -3.02 -20.43 10.83
N VAL A 23 -3.16 -19.13 10.62
CA VAL A 23 -4.22 -18.29 11.20
C VAL A 23 -5.20 -17.76 10.16
N GLY A 24 -4.95 -18.00 8.88
CA GLY A 24 -5.86 -17.61 7.81
C GLY A 24 -5.35 -18.03 6.44
N THR A 25 -6.27 -18.18 5.49
CA THR A 25 -5.96 -18.49 4.10
C THR A 25 -6.88 -17.70 3.19
N ILE A 26 -6.31 -17.15 2.12
CA ILE A 26 -7.03 -16.46 1.07
C ILE A 26 -6.59 -17.06 -0.26
N THR A 27 -7.55 -17.40 -1.08
CA THR A 27 -7.38 -17.94 -2.43
C THR A 27 -7.87 -16.93 -3.46
N GLY A 28 -7.53 -17.15 -4.72
CA GLY A 28 -8.05 -16.29 -5.80
C GLY A 28 -9.58 -16.26 -5.89
N THR A 29 -10.26 -17.31 -5.44
CA THR A 29 -11.73 -17.36 -5.42
C THR A 29 -12.36 -16.51 -4.33
N ASP A 30 -11.60 -16.11 -3.30
CA ASP A 30 -12.10 -15.27 -2.20
C ASP A 30 -12.14 -13.78 -2.59
N VAL A 31 -11.53 -13.43 -3.72
CA VAL A 31 -11.52 -12.07 -4.25
C VAL A 31 -12.58 -11.94 -5.34
N SER A 32 -13.42 -10.89 -5.26
CA SER A 32 -14.58 -10.75 -6.15
C SER A 32 -14.20 -10.81 -7.63
N ALA A 33 -14.96 -11.63 -8.37
CA ALA A 33 -14.72 -12.14 -9.73
C ALA A 33 -14.55 -11.12 -10.89
N SER A 34 -14.37 -9.82 -10.62
CA SER A 34 -14.08 -8.84 -11.67
C SER A 34 -12.62 -8.87 -12.14
N ALA A 35 -11.75 -9.49 -11.34
CA ALA A 35 -10.34 -9.68 -11.63
C ALA A 35 -10.07 -11.08 -12.17
N ASN A 36 -9.49 -11.18 -13.37
CA ASN A 36 -9.22 -12.45 -14.05
C ASN A 36 -7.72 -12.71 -14.29
N GLY A 37 -6.85 -11.90 -13.70
CA GLY A 37 -5.40 -12.00 -13.85
C GLY A 37 -4.84 -11.71 -15.25
N ASP A 38 -5.64 -11.12 -16.12
CA ASP A 38 -5.18 -10.63 -17.42
C ASP A 38 -4.19 -9.45 -17.25
N GLN A 39 -3.23 -9.34 -18.17
CA GLN A 39 -2.28 -8.21 -18.21
C GLN A 39 -2.91 -6.95 -18.83
N GLY A 40 -4.15 -7.06 -19.32
CA GLY A 40 -4.95 -5.94 -19.82
C GLY A 40 -5.57 -5.06 -18.73
N ALA A 41 -6.20 -3.96 -19.15
CA ALA A 41 -6.74 -2.92 -18.26
C ALA A 41 -7.76 -3.40 -17.19
N ASN A 42 -8.32 -4.60 -17.36
CA ASN A 42 -9.33 -5.19 -16.47
C ASN A 42 -8.82 -6.41 -15.70
N GLY A 43 -7.54 -6.76 -15.74
CA GLY A 43 -7.05 -7.99 -15.11
C GLY A 43 -6.22 -7.79 -13.84
N THR A 44 -5.94 -6.54 -13.46
CA THR A 44 -5.25 -6.20 -12.21
C THR A 44 -6.15 -5.35 -11.31
N TYR A 45 -6.24 -5.71 -10.03
CA TYR A 45 -7.00 -4.96 -9.03
C TYR A 45 -6.22 -4.86 -7.73
N TYR A 46 -6.39 -3.75 -7.02
CA TYR A 46 -5.90 -3.64 -5.66
C TYR A 46 -6.90 -4.28 -4.70
N VAL A 47 -6.43 -5.20 -3.87
CA VAL A 47 -7.21 -5.81 -2.80
C VAL A 47 -6.67 -5.37 -1.45
N ASN A 48 -7.59 -5.03 -0.55
CA ASN A 48 -7.27 -4.84 0.85
C ASN A 48 -7.66 -6.12 1.60
N ILE A 49 -6.69 -6.73 2.26
CA ILE A 49 -6.89 -7.86 3.15
C ILE A 49 -6.92 -7.30 4.58
N ASN A 50 -8.08 -7.34 5.22
CA ASN A 50 -8.26 -6.88 6.58
C ASN A 50 -8.42 -8.09 7.50
N SER A 51 -7.75 -8.08 8.64
CA SER A 51 -7.81 -9.15 9.64
C SER A 51 -7.72 -8.54 11.03
N ASP A 52 -8.61 -8.97 11.93
CA ASP A 52 -8.51 -8.69 13.38
C ASP A 52 -7.57 -9.69 14.09
N VAL A 53 -7.09 -10.71 13.37
CA VAL A 53 -6.15 -11.71 13.85
C VAL A 53 -4.73 -11.32 13.47
N SER A 54 -3.84 -11.26 14.47
CA SER A 54 -2.41 -10.97 14.27
C SER A 54 -1.69 -12.10 13.53
N PHE A 55 -0.79 -11.73 12.62
CA PHE A 55 0.10 -12.65 11.91
C PHE A 55 1.51 -12.04 11.80
N ASP A 56 2.53 -12.89 11.63
CA ASP A 56 3.93 -12.50 11.48
C ASP A 56 4.58 -12.99 10.18
N LYS A 57 3.88 -13.86 9.44
CA LYS A 57 4.34 -14.41 8.16
C LYS A 57 3.18 -14.62 7.20
N VAL A 58 3.42 -14.28 5.94
CA VAL A 58 2.52 -14.58 4.83
C VAL A 58 3.29 -15.43 3.82
N VAL A 59 2.72 -16.57 3.45
CA VAL A 59 3.28 -17.47 2.43
C VAL A 59 2.39 -17.40 1.20
N ALA A 60 2.96 -16.97 0.08
CA ALA A 60 2.31 -17.04 -1.20
C ALA A 60 2.73 -18.31 -1.94
N SER A 61 1.76 -19.07 -2.45
CA SER A 61 2.01 -20.32 -3.16
C SER A 61 1.12 -20.43 -4.41
N SER A 62 1.69 -21.04 -5.45
CA SER A 62 1.01 -21.27 -6.72
C SER A 62 1.42 -22.61 -7.29
N SER A 63 0.49 -23.29 -7.96
CA SER A 63 0.81 -24.50 -8.74
C SER A 63 1.24 -24.19 -10.18
N ARG A 64 1.33 -22.91 -10.57
CA ARG A 64 1.76 -22.44 -11.89
C ARG A 64 2.70 -21.24 -11.75
N PHE A 65 3.23 -20.74 -12.87
CA PHE A 65 3.91 -19.45 -12.89
C PHE A 65 2.90 -18.36 -12.57
N ALA A 66 3.04 -17.73 -11.41
CA ALA A 66 2.11 -16.73 -10.89
C ALA A 66 2.80 -15.78 -9.90
N PHE A 67 2.05 -14.76 -9.51
CA PHE A 67 2.42 -13.63 -8.66
C PHE A 67 3.49 -12.68 -9.22
N GLU A 68 3.21 -11.41 -9.07
CA GLU A 68 4.18 -10.34 -9.08
C GLU A 68 4.04 -9.61 -7.74
N PHE A 69 5.17 -9.41 -7.05
CA PHE A 69 5.21 -8.64 -5.82
C PHE A 69 5.91 -7.33 -6.11
N ASP A 70 5.19 -6.23 -5.92
CA ASP A 70 5.80 -4.90 -5.90
C ASP A 70 5.36 -4.15 -4.64
N ASN A 71 6.25 -3.28 -4.17
CA ASN A 71 6.03 -2.36 -3.06
C ASN A 71 5.53 -3.05 -1.77
N VAL A 72 6.18 -4.15 -1.38
CA VAL A 72 5.92 -4.82 -0.10
C VAL A 72 6.45 -3.93 1.02
N ALA A 73 5.52 -3.26 1.71
CA ALA A 73 5.80 -2.40 2.84
C ALA A 73 5.20 -2.98 4.12
N TYR A 74 5.96 -2.91 5.20
CA TYR A 74 5.54 -3.22 6.56
C TYR A 74 5.93 -2.04 7.44
N HIS A 75 5.05 -1.66 8.37
CA HIS A 75 5.34 -0.59 9.30
C HIS A 75 4.71 -0.90 10.65
N THR A 76 5.51 -0.80 11.73
CA THR A 76 5.09 -1.10 13.11
C THR A 76 4.57 0.11 13.86
N GLU A 77 4.83 1.32 13.36
CA GLU A 77 4.50 2.58 14.03
C GLU A 77 3.56 3.44 13.15
N ALA A 78 3.14 4.63 13.59
CA ALA A 78 2.56 5.59 12.66
C ALA A 78 3.71 6.25 11.87
N LEU A 79 3.66 6.21 10.53
CA LEU A 79 4.53 7.05 9.70
C LEU A 79 4.16 8.51 9.96
N THR A 80 4.81 9.11 10.96
CA THR A 80 4.65 10.53 11.23
C THR A 80 5.48 11.24 10.18
N VAL A 81 4.83 11.64 9.08
CA VAL A 81 5.49 12.46 8.06
C VAL A 81 5.82 13.79 8.73
N PRO A 82 7.10 14.16 8.89
CA PRO A 82 7.44 15.45 9.48
C PRO A 82 6.78 16.57 8.69
N GLU A 83 6.17 17.52 9.38
CA GLU A 83 5.50 18.66 8.75
C GLU A 83 6.45 19.32 7.74
N PRO A 84 6.00 19.58 6.49
CA PRO A 84 6.91 20.02 5.44
C PRO A 84 7.64 21.31 5.85
N VAL A 85 8.97 21.31 5.77
CA VAL A 85 9.82 22.52 5.89
C VAL A 85 9.33 23.63 4.94
N SER A 86 8.65 23.25 3.86
CA SER A 86 7.91 24.12 2.95
C SER A 86 6.96 25.10 3.67
N MET A 87 6.34 24.72 4.79
CA MET A 87 5.48 25.59 5.59
C MET A 87 6.26 26.66 6.34
N ALA A 88 7.42 26.32 6.89
CA ALA A 88 8.32 27.29 7.48
C ALA A 88 8.85 28.26 6.41
N LEU A 89 9.24 27.75 5.24
CA LEU A 89 9.71 28.57 4.11
C LEU A 89 8.62 29.48 3.55
N LEU A 90 7.38 28.99 3.40
CA LEU A 90 6.23 29.79 2.99
C LEU A 90 5.96 30.92 3.99
N SER A 91 5.99 30.59 5.28
CA SER A 91 5.77 31.57 6.36
C SER A 91 6.85 32.66 6.34
N LEU A 92 8.13 32.26 6.22
CA LEU A 92 9.26 33.20 6.11
C LEU A 92 9.17 34.06 4.84
N GLY A 93 8.76 33.48 3.71
CA GLY A 93 8.54 34.20 2.46
C GLY A 93 7.44 35.25 2.58
N LEU A 94 6.30 34.89 3.18
CA LEU A 94 5.18 35.81 3.43
C LEU A 94 5.56 36.95 4.38
N ILE A 95 6.32 36.64 5.43
CA ILE A 95 6.88 37.64 6.36
C ILE A 95 7.79 38.62 5.59
N GLY A 96 8.70 38.10 4.74
CA GLY A 96 9.57 38.90 3.90
C GLY A 96 8.80 39.84 2.96
N VAL A 97 7.76 39.35 2.29
CA VAL A 97 6.87 40.16 1.44
C VAL A 97 6.10 41.21 2.25
N GLY A 98 5.67 40.87 3.46
CA GLY A 98 5.00 41.81 4.38
C GLY A 98 5.90 42.99 4.75
N PHE A 99 7.20 42.75 4.97
CA PHE A 99 8.17 43.81 5.27
C PHE A 99 8.53 44.68 4.07
N THR A 100 8.57 44.12 2.85
CA THR A 100 8.85 44.92 1.64
C THR A 100 7.69 45.84 1.26
N ARG A 101 6.44 45.42 1.52
CA ARG A 101 5.25 46.26 1.29
C ARG A 101 5.04 47.38 2.30
N ARG A 102 5.74 47.35 3.45
CA ARG A 102 5.66 48.37 4.51
C ARG A 102 6.70 49.47 4.38
N LYS A 103 7.60 49.41 3.38
CA LYS A 103 8.48 50.55 3.07
C LYS A 103 7.64 51.63 2.37
N PRO A 104 7.46 52.82 2.98
CA PRO A 104 6.85 53.94 2.26
C PRO A 104 7.74 54.28 1.05
N ALA A 105 7.12 54.51 -0.10
CA ALA A 105 7.82 55.03 -1.26
C ALA A 105 8.46 56.37 -0.87
N ALA A 106 9.79 56.45 -0.98
CA ALA A 106 10.56 57.68 -0.80
C ALA A 106 10.41 58.59 -2.02
#